data_AF-A0A5B7EW82-F1
#
_entry.id   AF-A0A5B7EW82-F1
#
_cell.length_a   1.000
_cell.length_b   1.000
_cell.length_c   1.000
_cell.angle_alpha   90.00
_cell.angle_beta   90.00
_cell.angle_gamma   90.00
#
_symmetry.space_group_name_H-M   'P 1'
#
loop_
_entity.id
_entity.type
_entity.pdbx_description
1 polymer ?
#
loop_
_entity_poly.entity_id
_entity_poly.type
_entity_poly.pdbx_seq_one_letter_code
_entity_poly.pdbx_strand_id
1 'polypeptide(L)'
;MVINSTHITETMWRGYAAKTTTYTCLEQRGNRYLMAKQSVEGWLVMDNVKEEERGRLSEDTSPSMKTSVILLAPSCQISHHSQTEYVCWELVPRHHNIVRYRVSWALIYQDFQVCDYANFRSGREWKYDTLIADSPAPVSCPFGGRFMFQQEGGSPLQPRIVGGITTSPLDSYHCPTRRTVMSVCDRERRLIEIDLDLCVSLNKDGHPVDFNSVIDYRLQCVGFWQENLLSYLVTHDPSDSVSRFRCWVYQRVSDTQIRLSQSVGAACGLRQTFMSSNFTESASVALTLTLNERLYDYCPMFYDNGKNPWQEQDRALTIFTFTDCACPSSFASKVILLVPVLVLFGRCVIYLISTLEHGDELTC
;
A
#
# COMPACT_ATOMS: atom_id res chain seq x y z
N MET A 1 -17.91 8.06 6.94
CA MET A 1 -18.06 7.14 8.10
C MET A 1 -16.99 7.50 9.10
N VAL A 2 -17.34 7.58 10.39
CA VAL A 2 -16.41 7.91 11.48
C VAL A 2 -16.38 6.72 12.43
N ILE A 3 -15.19 6.23 12.77
CA ILE A 3 -14.99 5.13 13.73
C ILE A 3 -14.29 5.71 14.94
N ASN A 4 -14.93 5.58 16.10
CA ASN A 4 -14.34 5.83 17.41
C ASN A 4 -14.24 4.50 18.18
N SER A 5 -13.54 4.49 19.31
CA SER A 5 -13.38 3.34 20.20
C SER A 5 -14.71 2.67 20.61
N THR A 6 -15.78 3.46 20.76
CA THR A 6 -17.08 2.97 21.24
C THR A 6 -18.22 3.08 20.24
N HIS A 7 -18.08 3.89 19.18
CA HIS A 7 -19.15 4.13 18.21
C HIS A 7 -18.63 4.15 16.78
N ILE A 8 -19.46 3.64 15.86
CA ILE A 8 -19.31 3.80 14.42
C ILE A 8 -20.46 4.67 13.93
N THR A 9 -20.17 5.75 13.23
CA THR A 9 -21.19 6.62 12.63
C THR A 9 -21.10 6.53 11.11
N GLU A 10 -22.17 6.04 10.50
CA GLU A 10 -22.33 5.95 9.05
C GLU A 10 -23.26 7.05 8.56
N THR A 11 -22.79 7.85 7.61
CA THR A 11 -23.62 8.87 6.95
C THR A 11 -23.80 8.47 5.50
N MET A 12 -25.03 8.15 5.13
CA MET A 12 -25.40 7.81 3.76
C MET A 12 -26.08 9.01 3.12
N TRP A 13 -25.57 9.43 1.96
CA TRP A 13 -26.18 10.47 1.13
C TRP A 13 -27.14 9.83 0.12
N ARG A 14 -28.36 10.36 0.02
CA ARG A 14 -29.31 10.04 -1.06
C ARG A 14 -29.77 11.36 -1.68
N GLY A 15 -29.14 11.74 -2.79
CA GLY A 15 -29.32 13.07 -3.38
C GLY A 15 -28.87 14.15 -2.39
N TYR A 16 -29.79 15.04 -2.01
CA TYR A 16 -29.53 16.15 -1.09
C TYR A 16 -29.77 15.84 0.40
N ALA A 17 -30.23 14.63 0.71
CA ALA A 17 -30.54 14.24 2.08
C ALA A 17 -29.47 13.31 2.64
N ALA A 18 -29.00 13.59 3.85
CA ALA A 18 -28.11 12.72 4.60
C ALA A 18 -28.90 11.96 5.67
N LYS A 19 -28.69 10.64 5.74
CA LYS A 19 -29.13 9.81 6.86
C LYS A 19 -27.91 9.35 7.65
N THR A 20 -27.88 9.69 8.93
CA THR A 20 -26.82 9.28 9.85
C THR A 20 -27.31 8.15 10.76
N THR A 21 -26.57 7.05 10.77
CA THR A 21 -26.81 5.90 11.65
C THR A 21 -25.61 5.73 12.55
N THR A 22 -25.85 5.65 13.86
CA THR A 22 -24.81 5.43 14.85
C THR A 22 -24.91 4.01 15.38
N TYR A 23 -23.82 3.27 15.34
CA TYR A 23 -23.69 1.94 15.92
C TYR A 23 -22.85 2.06 17.18
N THR A 24 -23.38 1.63 18.31
CA THR A 24 -22.68 1.64 19.60
C THR A 24 -22.15 0.24 19.90
N CYS A 25 -20.87 0.11 20.21
CA CYS A 25 -20.24 -1.16 20.54
C CYS A 25 -20.76 -1.68 21.89
N LEU A 26 -21.15 -2.96 21.94
CA LEU A 26 -21.64 -3.62 23.14
C LEU A 26 -20.62 -4.64 23.67
N GLU A 27 -20.12 -5.48 22.77
CA GLU A 27 -19.15 -6.52 23.09
C GLU A 27 -18.15 -6.65 21.94
N GLN A 28 -16.89 -6.90 22.29
CA GLN A 28 -15.81 -7.18 21.35
C GLN A 28 -15.19 -8.55 21.64
N ARG A 29 -15.01 -9.36 20.61
CA ARG A 29 -14.23 -10.60 20.66
C ARG A 29 -13.27 -10.69 19.47
N GLY A 30 -12.00 -10.38 19.72
CA GLY A 30 -10.98 -10.28 18.67
C GLY A 30 -11.36 -9.19 17.65
N ASN A 31 -11.49 -9.59 16.39
CA ASN A 31 -11.84 -8.72 15.26
C ASN A 31 -13.35 -8.52 15.07
N ARG A 32 -14.18 -9.10 15.93
CA ARG A 32 -15.64 -9.05 15.83
C ARG A 32 -16.23 -8.15 16.90
N TYR A 33 -17.21 -7.36 16.50
CA TYR A 33 -17.87 -6.36 17.33
C TYR A 33 -19.39 -6.53 17.21
N LEU A 34 -20.05 -6.76 18.34
CA LEU A 34 -21.50 -6.70 18.44
C LEU A 34 -21.88 -5.24 18.71
N MET A 35 -22.71 -4.67 17.85
CA MET A 35 -23.10 -3.26 17.93
C MET A 35 -24.62 -3.10 17.96
N ALA A 36 -25.11 -2.19 18.80
CA ALA A 36 -26.49 -1.72 18.76
C ALA A 36 -26.60 -0.60 17.72
N LYS A 37 -27.45 -0.79 16.71
CA LYS A 37 -27.77 0.23 15.73
C LYS A 37 -28.80 1.19 16.32
N GLN A 38 -28.43 2.46 16.37
CA GLN A 38 -29.30 3.58 16.71
C GLN A 38 -29.46 4.44 15.45
N SER A 39 -30.61 4.30 14.79
CA SER A 39 -30.96 5.20 13.69
C SER A 39 -31.48 6.50 14.28
N VAL A 40 -30.81 7.62 14.02
CA VAL A 40 -31.42 8.93 14.28
C VAL A 40 -32.39 9.16 13.12
N GLU A 41 -33.69 8.98 13.37
CA GLU A 41 -34.73 9.25 12.38
C GLU A 41 -34.86 10.76 12.15
N GLY A 42 -34.01 11.30 11.29
CA GLY A 42 -34.09 12.67 10.81
C GLY A 42 -33.30 12.80 9.52
N TRP A 43 -33.99 13.05 8.41
CA TRP A 43 -33.33 13.49 7.19
C TRP A 43 -32.92 14.94 7.41
N LEU A 44 -31.61 15.21 7.44
CA LEU A 44 -31.14 16.58 7.31
C LEU A 44 -31.30 16.97 5.83
N VAL A 45 -32.38 17.70 5.54
CA VAL A 45 -32.55 18.40 4.26
C VAL A 45 -31.71 19.67 4.38
N MET A 46 -30.72 19.83 3.50
CA MET A 46 -30.02 21.10 3.37
C MET A 46 -30.98 22.08 2.67
N ASP A 47 -31.83 22.74 3.45
CA ASP A 47 -32.60 23.87 2.95
C ASP A 47 -31.63 24.99 2.60
N ASN A 48 -31.74 25.48 1.37
CA ASN A 48 -30.96 26.59 0.84
C ASN A 48 -31.00 27.77 1.82
N VAL A 49 -29.85 28.08 2.41
CA VAL A 49 -29.65 29.31 3.19
C VAL A 49 -29.78 30.48 2.21
N LYS A 50 -30.95 31.11 2.20
CA LYS A 50 -31.10 32.47 1.68
C LYS A 50 -30.41 33.43 2.65
N GLU A 51 -29.53 34.24 2.10
CA GLU A 51 -29.06 35.49 2.73
C GLU A 51 -30.25 36.32 3.20
N GLU A 52 -30.25 36.72 4.49
CA GLU A 52 -30.57 38.09 4.89
C GLU A 52 -30.04 38.40 6.30
N GLU A 53 -29.53 39.61 6.46
CA GLU A 53 -28.64 40.09 7.51
C GLU A 53 -29.26 40.30 8.91
N ARG A 54 -28.38 40.29 9.94
CA ARG A 54 -28.02 41.45 10.81
C ARG A 54 -28.08 41.20 12.33
N GLY A 55 -26.89 41.00 12.90
CA GLY A 55 -26.39 41.81 14.04
C GLY A 55 -26.42 41.21 15.45
N ARG A 56 -25.26 40.77 15.96
CA ARG A 56 -24.50 41.46 17.04
C ARG A 56 -23.24 40.70 17.45
N LEU A 57 -22.23 41.50 17.77
CA LEU A 57 -20.84 41.20 18.13
C LEU A 57 -20.66 40.47 19.49
N SER A 58 -19.39 40.03 19.67
CA SER A 58 -18.66 39.64 20.90
C SER A 58 -18.87 38.20 21.35
N GLU A 59 -17.88 37.42 21.77
CA GLU A 59 -16.43 37.60 21.97
C GLU A 59 -15.86 36.18 22.18
N ASP A 60 -14.57 36.00 21.85
CA ASP A 60 -13.64 35.02 22.42
C ASP A 60 -14.08 33.57 22.70
N THR A 61 -13.56 32.62 21.92
CA THR A 61 -12.45 31.74 22.37
C THR A 61 -12.06 30.72 21.30
N SER A 62 -10.78 30.73 20.94
CA SER A 62 -10.09 29.59 20.32
C SER A 62 -10.16 28.38 21.25
N PRO A 63 -10.24 27.15 20.70
CA PRO A 63 -9.15 26.23 21.02
C PRO A 63 -8.66 25.40 19.83
N SER A 64 -7.36 25.56 19.58
CA SER A 64 -6.36 24.50 19.38
C SER A 64 -6.85 23.09 19.02
N MET A 65 -6.51 22.70 17.79
CA MET A 65 -5.86 21.43 17.43
C MET A 65 -5.42 20.59 18.65
N LYS A 66 -6.08 19.45 18.87
CA LYS A 66 -5.55 18.39 19.74
C LYS A 66 -5.63 17.04 19.02
N THR A 67 -4.44 16.59 18.68
CA THR A 67 -4.01 15.25 18.33
C THR A 67 -4.70 14.19 19.20
N SER A 68 -5.41 13.26 18.58
CA SER A 68 -6.04 12.14 19.29
C SER A 68 -5.07 10.95 19.34
N VAL A 69 -4.53 10.72 20.53
CA VAL A 69 -3.77 9.53 20.91
C VAL A 69 -4.75 8.37 21.12
N ILE A 70 -4.43 7.22 20.51
CA ILE A 70 -5.15 5.96 20.70
C ILE A 70 -4.90 5.47 22.12
N LEU A 71 -5.93 5.46 22.97
CA LEU A 71 -5.93 4.77 24.26
C LEU A 71 -7.08 3.78 24.29
N LEU A 72 -6.74 2.50 24.46
CA LEU A 72 -7.66 1.40 24.68
C LEU A 72 -8.08 1.39 26.16
N ALA A 73 -9.38 1.47 26.44
CA ALA A 73 -9.91 1.19 27.77
C ALA A 73 -11.38 0.68 27.71
N PRO A 74 -11.83 -0.09 28.71
CA PRO A 74 -12.91 -1.06 28.58
C PRO A 74 -14.27 -0.57 29.07
N SER A 75 -15.31 -1.29 28.62
CA SER A 75 -16.71 -1.32 29.08
C SER A 75 -17.64 -0.18 28.64
N CYS A 76 -18.46 -0.48 27.62
CA CYS A 76 -19.64 0.28 27.23
C CYS A 76 -20.86 -0.10 28.11
N GLN A 77 -21.59 0.89 28.62
CA GLN A 77 -22.94 0.71 29.20
C GLN A 77 -24.00 1.35 28.29
N ILE A 78 -25.15 0.69 28.13
CA ILE A 78 -26.21 1.04 27.17
C ILE A 78 -27.43 1.61 27.91
N SER A 79 -28.04 2.65 27.34
CA SER A 79 -29.37 3.17 27.71
C SER A 79 -30.49 2.54 26.85
N HIS A 80 -31.61 2.20 27.50
CA HIS A 80 -32.79 1.62 26.86
C HIS A 80 -33.70 2.71 26.25
N HIS A 81 -33.76 2.80 24.91
CA HIS A 81 -35.01 3.15 24.20
C HIS A 81 -34.96 2.79 22.71
N SER A 82 -36.04 2.14 22.26
CA SER A 82 -36.54 1.97 20.88
C SER A 82 -35.68 1.18 19.88
N GLN A 83 -36.16 -0.03 19.53
CA GLN A 83 -35.70 -0.93 18.46
C GLN A 83 -34.20 -0.88 18.14
N THR A 84 -33.36 -1.32 19.08
CA THR A 84 -31.95 -1.58 18.81
C THR A 84 -31.84 -2.82 17.94
N GLU A 85 -31.69 -2.65 16.62
CA GLU A 85 -31.23 -3.73 15.76
C GLU A 85 -29.78 -4.04 16.12
N TYR A 86 -29.47 -5.31 16.43
CA TYR A 86 -28.11 -5.74 16.71
C TYR A 86 -27.41 -6.15 15.43
N VAL A 87 -26.26 -5.53 15.20
CA VAL A 87 -25.46 -5.68 13.98
C VAL A 87 -24.08 -6.16 14.37
N CYS A 88 -23.58 -7.14 13.63
CA CYS A 88 -22.25 -7.69 13.82
C CYS A 88 -21.31 -7.10 12.78
N TRP A 89 -20.24 -6.49 13.27
CA TRP A 89 -19.15 -5.96 12.46
C TRP A 89 -17.94 -6.87 12.63
N GLU A 90 -17.27 -7.17 11.53
CA GLU A 90 -15.95 -7.77 11.57
C GLU A 90 -14.97 -6.84 10.89
N LEU A 91 -13.98 -6.37 11.65
CA LEU A 91 -12.95 -5.43 11.20
C LEU A 91 -11.62 -6.17 11.12
N VAL A 92 -11.05 -6.21 9.93
CA VAL A 92 -9.75 -6.80 9.66
C VAL A 92 -8.80 -5.67 9.27
N PRO A 93 -7.92 -5.22 10.19
CA PRO A 93 -6.92 -4.20 9.85
C PRO A 93 -5.95 -4.79 8.82
N ARG A 94 -5.74 -4.08 7.71
CA ARG A 94 -4.82 -4.49 6.64
C ARG A 94 -3.52 -3.69 6.69
N HIS A 95 -3.62 -2.38 6.86
CA HIS A 95 -2.47 -1.49 7.02
C HIS A 95 -2.89 -0.33 7.91
N HIS A 96 -1.93 0.49 8.36
CA HIS A 96 -2.14 1.66 9.23
C HIS A 96 -3.34 2.56 8.85
N ASN A 97 -3.61 2.75 7.55
CA ASN A 97 -4.69 3.60 7.05
C ASN A 97 -5.88 2.82 6.46
N ILE A 98 -5.82 1.49 6.45
CA ILE A 98 -6.75 0.65 5.68
C ILE A 98 -7.31 -0.46 6.55
N VAL A 99 -8.64 -0.45 6.69
CA VAL A 99 -9.39 -1.49 7.40
C VAL A 99 -10.36 -2.11 6.43
N ARG A 100 -10.38 -3.44 6.38
CA ARG A 100 -11.42 -4.17 5.67
C ARG A 100 -12.51 -4.58 6.64
N TYR A 101 -13.76 -4.48 6.22
CA TYR A 101 -14.88 -4.80 7.08
C TYR A 101 -15.97 -5.57 6.38
N ARG A 102 -16.78 -6.27 7.16
CA ARG A 102 -18.04 -6.84 6.72
C ARG A 102 -19.07 -6.69 7.82
N VAL A 103 -20.32 -6.63 7.41
CA VAL A 103 -21.45 -6.38 8.30
C VAL A 103 -22.47 -7.51 8.14
N SER A 104 -23.01 -8.00 9.25
CA SER A 104 -24.10 -8.96 9.27
C SER A 104 -25.11 -8.64 10.37
N TRP A 105 -26.24 -9.33 10.34
CA TRP A 105 -27.21 -9.32 11.42
C TRP A 105 -26.74 -10.24 12.56
N ALA A 106 -27.03 -9.89 13.81
CA ALA A 106 -26.75 -10.73 14.96
C ALA A 106 -27.75 -11.89 15.06
N LEU A 107 -27.28 -13.10 15.39
CA LEU A 107 -28.16 -14.23 15.67
C LEU A 107 -28.84 -13.97 17.02
N ILE A 108 -30.16 -13.96 17.03
CA ILE A 108 -30.95 -13.85 18.26
C ILE A 108 -31.48 -15.24 18.57
N TYR A 109 -30.97 -15.86 19.64
CA TYR A 109 -31.46 -17.15 20.13
C TYR A 109 -31.87 -17.02 21.58
N GLN A 110 -33.18 -17.13 21.84
CA GLN A 110 -33.79 -16.90 23.16
C GLN A 110 -33.33 -15.55 23.74
N ASP A 111 -32.48 -15.57 24.76
CA ASP A 111 -31.99 -14.41 25.50
C ASP A 111 -30.57 -13.97 25.10
N PHE A 112 -29.93 -14.67 24.16
CA PHE A 112 -28.55 -14.38 23.73
C PHE A 112 -28.50 -13.78 22.34
N GLN A 113 -27.61 -12.81 22.19
CA GLN A 113 -27.26 -12.18 20.92
C GLN A 113 -25.84 -12.58 20.57
N VAL A 114 -25.64 -13.22 19.42
CA VAL A 114 -24.35 -13.79 19.04
C VAL A 114 -23.97 -13.41 17.61
N CYS A 115 -22.72 -12.99 17.44
CA CYS A 115 -22.12 -12.81 16.12
C CYS A 115 -21.56 -14.13 15.60
N ASP A 116 -22.42 -14.88 14.90
CA ASP A 116 -22.04 -16.13 14.24
C ASP A 116 -21.52 -15.90 12.82
N TYR A 117 -20.52 -16.68 12.41
CA TYR A 117 -19.96 -16.68 11.07
C TYR A 117 -21.02 -17.01 10.01
N ALA A 118 -21.97 -17.89 10.34
CA ALA A 118 -23.05 -18.30 9.44
C ALA A 118 -23.96 -17.13 9.00
N ASN A 119 -24.06 -16.08 9.81
CA ASN A 119 -24.94 -14.94 9.53
C ASN A 119 -24.35 -13.90 8.60
N PHE A 120 -23.02 -13.89 8.42
CA PHE A 120 -22.37 -13.11 7.38
C PHE A 120 -22.80 -13.71 6.05
N ARG A 121 -23.91 -13.17 5.50
CA ARG A 121 -24.56 -13.68 4.29
C ARG A 121 -23.51 -13.84 3.21
N SER A 122 -23.16 -15.10 2.95
CA SER A 122 -22.33 -15.48 1.82
C SER A 122 -23.20 -15.38 0.56
N GLY A 123 -23.37 -14.15 0.05
CA GLY A 123 -23.57 -13.99 -1.38
C GLY A 123 -22.42 -14.68 -2.15
N ARG A 124 -22.46 -14.68 -3.48
CA ARG A 124 -21.53 -15.47 -4.32
C ARG A 124 -20.03 -15.27 -4.04
N GLU A 125 -19.61 -14.28 -3.26
CA GLU A 125 -18.23 -14.10 -2.83
C GLU A 125 -18.16 -13.58 -1.38
N TRP A 126 -17.22 -14.11 -0.59
CA TRP A 126 -16.95 -13.70 0.80
C TRP A 126 -16.25 -12.34 0.82
N LYS A 127 -16.98 -11.26 0.49
CA LYS A 127 -16.39 -9.93 0.29
C LYS A 127 -16.34 -9.12 1.59
N TYR A 128 -15.15 -8.60 1.87
CA TYR A 128 -15.00 -7.45 2.76
C TYR A 128 -15.02 -6.15 1.95
N ASP A 129 -15.73 -5.14 2.44
CA ASP A 129 -15.59 -3.77 1.96
C ASP A 129 -14.35 -3.12 2.56
N THR A 130 -13.88 -2.02 1.95
CA THR A 130 -12.63 -1.36 2.33
C THR A 130 -12.91 0.05 2.83
N LEU A 131 -12.37 0.38 4.00
CA LEU A 131 -12.34 1.72 4.56
C LEU A 131 -10.91 2.24 4.48
N ILE A 132 -10.80 3.47 3.97
CA ILE A 132 -9.55 4.20 3.88
C ILE A 132 -9.70 5.43 4.79
N ALA A 133 -8.68 5.73 5.57
CA ALA A 133 -8.65 6.96 6.37
C ALA A 133 -8.82 8.20 5.47
N ASP A 134 -9.65 9.15 5.88
CA ASP A 134 -9.94 10.37 5.09
C ASP A 134 -8.69 11.22 4.87
N SER A 135 -7.83 11.33 5.89
CA SER A 135 -6.53 11.97 5.84
C SER A 135 -5.44 10.96 6.23
N PRO A 136 -5.00 10.09 5.29
CA PRO A 136 -4.07 9.03 5.61
C PRO A 136 -2.65 9.56 5.79
N ALA A 137 -1.92 8.98 6.74
CA ALA A 137 -0.49 9.23 6.86
C ALA A 137 0.26 8.54 5.70
N PRO A 138 1.13 9.23 4.95
CA PRO A 138 1.88 8.61 3.86
C PRO A 138 2.77 7.46 4.36
N VAL A 139 2.72 6.32 3.69
CA VAL A 139 3.52 5.11 4.01
C VAL A 139 4.48 4.81 2.86
N SER A 140 5.54 4.05 3.14
CA SER A 140 6.48 3.61 2.11
C SER A 140 5.77 2.75 1.05
N CYS A 141 6.01 3.03 -0.22
CA CYS A 141 5.45 2.26 -1.34
C CYS A 141 6.05 0.85 -1.40
N PRO A 142 5.27 -0.14 -1.84
CA PRO A 142 5.71 -1.54 -1.91
C PRO A 142 6.74 -1.79 -3.00
N PHE A 143 6.89 -0.90 -3.97
CA PHE A 143 7.95 -0.99 -4.98
C PHE A 143 8.69 0.34 -5.12
N GLY A 144 9.94 0.26 -5.56
CA GLY A 144 10.86 1.38 -5.75
C GLY A 144 11.59 1.23 -7.08
N GLY A 145 12.02 2.35 -7.67
CA GLY A 145 12.75 2.36 -8.93
C GLY A 145 12.20 3.36 -9.95
N ARG A 146 12.90 3.46 -11.08
CA ARG A 146 12.49 4.27 -12.24
C ARG A 146 12.09 3.32 -13.37
N PHE A 147 10.88 3.49 -13.88
CA PHE A 147 10.27 2.58 -14.84
C PHE A 147 9.79 3.34 -16.06
N MET A 148 10.02 2.78 -17.25
CA MET A 148 9.24 3.12 -18.44
C MET A 148 7.97 2.28 -18.46
N PHE A 149 6.85 2.83 -18.91
CA PHE A 149 5.59 2.09 -18.86
C PHE A 149 4.74 2.19 -20.11
N GLN A 150 4.06 1.09 -20.40
CA GLN A 150 3.02 1.03 -21.44
C GLN A 150 1.67 0.88 -20.78
N GLN A 151 0.64 1.49 -21.39
CA GLN A 151 -0.73 1.50 -20.88
C GLN A 151 -1.64 0.70 -21.80
N GLU A 152 -2.51 -0.12 -21.22
CA GLU A 152 -3.55 -0.87 -21.93
C GLU A 152 -4.88 -0.69 -21.18
N GLY A 153 -6.00 -0.53 -21.88
CA GLY A 153 -7.33 -0.51 -21.26
C GLY A 153 -8.28 0.54 -21.80
N GLY A 154 -9.48 0.58 -21.21
CA GLY A 154 -10.57 1.45 -21.67
C GLY A 154 -10.41 2.92 -21.28
N SER A 155 -9.62 3.23 -20.24
CA SER A 155 -9.39 4.61 -19.77
C SER A 155 -7.93 4.83 -19.38
N PRO A 156 -7.02 5.05 -20.34
CA PRO A 156 -5.61 5.30 -20.06
C PRO A 156 -5.41 6.61 -19.29
N LEU A 157 -4.29 6.73 -18.58
CA LEU A 157 -3.89 7.98 -17.93
C LEU A 157 -3.64 9.05 -19.00
N GLN A 158 -4.05 10.28 -18.71
CA GLN A 158 -3.96 11.43 -19.61
C GLN A 158 -3.06 12.51 -19.01
N PRO A 159 -2.29 13.24 -19.83
CA PRO A 159 -1.47 14.32 -19.33
C PRO A 159 -2.37 15.37 -18.70
N ARG A 160 -1.99 15.85 -17.51
CA ARG A 160 -2.74 16.86 -16.77
C ARG A 160 -1.76 17.93 -16.31
N ILE A 161 -2.09 19.16 -16.65
CA ILE A 161 -1.28 20.30 -16.21
C ILE A 161 -1.71 20.64 -14.78
N VAL A 162 -0.84 20.31 -13.83
CA VAL A 162 -1.04 20.68 -12.42
C VAL A 162 -0.96 22.21 -12.30
N GLY A 163 -2.05 22.86 -11.87
CA GLY A 163 -2.06 24.31 -11.59
C GLY A 163 -2.84 25.20 -12.56
N GLY A 164 -3.64 24.65 -13.47
CA GLY A 164 -4.55 25.42 -14.31
C GLY A 164 -4.02 25.65 -15.74
N ILE A 165 -4.62 26.64 -16.42
CA ILE A 165 -4.33 26.92 -17.84
C ILE A 165 -2.85 27.27 -17.99
N THR A 166 -2.11 26.46 -18.75
CA THR A 166 -0.77 26.80 -19.26
C THR A 166 -0.81 28.20 -19.82
N THR A 167 -0.15 29.15 -19.14
CA THR A 167 0.05 30.49 -19.69
C THR A 167 1.02 30.38 -20.86
N SER A 168 0.47 30.20 -22.06
CA SER A 168 1.22 30.17 -23.33
C SER A 168 2.19 28.99 -23.47
N PRO A 169 2.57 28.64 -24.71
CA PRO A 169 3.17 27.35 -24.99
C PRO A 169 4.53 27.26 -24.29
N LEU A 170 4.80 26.13 -23.62
CA LEU A 170 6.19 25.70 -23.50
C LEU A 170 6.79 25.83 -24.90
N ASP A 171 7.90 26.56 -25.00
CA ASP A 171 8.59 26.97 -26.22
C ASP A 171 8.37 26.05 -27.44
N SER A 172 8.44 26.61 -28.64
CA SER A 172 8.39 25.91 -29.94
C SER A 172 9.42 24.77 -30.14
N TYR A 173 10.12 24.38 -29.08
CA TYR A 173 11.02 23.25 -28.99
C TYR A 173 10.31 21.93 -29.28
N HIS A 174 10.65 21.34 -30.42
CA HIS A 174 10.21 20.00 -30.77
C HIS A 174 10.98 18.97 -29.93
N CYS A 175 10.26 18.27 -29.05
CA CYS A 175 10.87 17.23 -28.22
C CYS A 175 11.42 16.08 -29.09
N PRO A 176 12.73 15.78 -29.04
CA PRO A 176 13.33 14.72 -29.86
C PRO A 176 12.89 13.32 -29.45
N THR A 177 12.65 13.09 -28.15
CA THR A 177 12.27 11.78 -27.63
C THR A 177 11.32 11.94 -26.45
N ARG A 178 10.08 11.50 -26.65
CA ARG A 178 9.04 11.46 -25.62
C ARG A 178 9.01 10.09 -24.98
N ARG A 179 8.90 10.04 -23.65
CA ARG A 179 8.82 8.79 -22.89
C ARG A 179 7.78 8.91 -21.79
N THR A 180 7.15 7.79 -21.47
CA THR A 180 6.31 7.62 -20.29
C THR A 180 7.16 7.08 -19.16
N VAL A 181 7.19 7.77 -18.02
CA VAL A 181 8.02 7.37 -16.88
C VAL A 181 7.21 7.37 -15.58
N MET A 182 7.34 6.28 -14.83
CA MET A 182 6.88 6.18 -13.45
C MET A 182 8.12 6.05 -12.57
N SER A 183 8.25 6.90 -11.56
CA SER A 183 9.38 6.88 -10.62
C SER A 183 8.92 6.84 -9.17
N VAL A 184 9.59 6.01 -8.39
CA VAL A 184 9.45 5.92 -6.93
C VAL A 184 10.86 6.00 -6.33
N CYS A 185 11.39 7.21 -6.33
CA CYS A 185 12.79 7.50 -6.00
C CYS A 185 12.94 8.39 -4.76
N ASP A 186 11.84 8.77 -4.12
CA ASP A 186 11.87 9.52 -2.86
C ASP A 186 12.67 8.75 -1.80
N ARG A 187 13.37 9.47 -0.90
CA ARG A 187 14.22 8.88 0.15
C ARG A 187 13.44 7.90 1.03
N GLU A 188 12.17 8.20 1.26
CA GLU A 188 11.29 7.37 2.06
C GLU A 188 10.35 6.50 1.22
N ARG A 189 10.46 6.59 -0.12
CA ARG A 189 9.63 5.90 -1.10
C ARG A 189 8.14 6.14 -0.85
N ARG A 190 7.71 7.31 -0.36
CA ARG A 190 6.29 7.56 -0.02
C ARG A 190 5.47 8.12 -1.17
N LEU A 191 6.15 8.56 -2.23
CA LEU A 191 5.56 9.23 -3.38
C LEU A 191 5.88 8.45 -4.67
N ILE A 192 4.85 8.25 -5.48
CA ILE A 192 4.94 7.78 -6.85
C ILE A 192 4.69 8.98 -7.77
N GLU A 193 5.64 9.21 -8.66
CA GLU A 193 5.56 10.26 -9.67
C GLU A 193 5.34 9.62 -11.03
N ILE A 194 4.35 10.11 -11.78
CA ILE A 194 4.05 9.64 -13.14
C ILE A 194 4.09 10.83 -14.07
N ASP A 195 4.90 10.71 -15.11
CA ASP A 195 5.00 11.65 -16.22
C ASP A 195 4.68 10.91 -17.52
N LEU A 196 3.66 11.38 -18.23
CA LEU A 196 3.18 10.76 -19.47
C LEU A 196 3.90 11.30 -20.71
N ASP A 197 4.51 12.47 -20.64
CA ASP A 197 5.16 13.15 -21.78
C ASP A 197 6.53 13.69 -21.37
N LEU A 198 7.34 12.85 -20.72
CA LEU A 198 8.71 13.21 -20.33
C LEU A 198 9.52 13.48 -21.59
N CYS A 199 9.94 14.74 -21.74
CA CYS A 199 10.79 15.15 -22.83
C CYS A 199 12.26 14.98 -22.46
N VAL A 200 12.94 14.05 -23.14
CA VAL A 200 14.36 13.81 -22.94
C VAL A 200 15.15 14.42 -24.09
N SER A 201 16.09 15.29 -23.75
CA SER A 201 17.09 15.84 -24.68
C SER A 201 18.50 15.37 -24.28
N LEU A 202 19.48 15.57 -25.15
CA LEU A 202 20.87 15.22 -24.87
C LEU A 202 21.64 16.49 -24.51
N ASN A 203 22.44 16.43 -23.43
CA ASN A 203 23.39 17.48 -23.13
C ASN A 203 24.59 17.40 -24.10
N LYS A 204 25.51 18.38 -24.01
CA LYS A 204 26.74 18.43 -24.82
C LYS A 204 27.64 17.18 -24.69
N ASP A 205 27.50 16.43 -23.60
CA ASP A 205 28.28 15.23 -23.29
C ASP A 205 27.55 13.94 -23.72
N GLY A 206 26.36 14.06 -24.34
CA GLY A 206 25.53 12.93 -24.78
C GLY A 206 24.69 12.28 -23.67
N HIS A 207 24.61 12.88 -22.49
CA HIS A 207 23.78 12.39 -21.38
C HIS A 207 22.32 12.83 -21.54
N PRO A 208 21.34 11.95 -21.27
CA PRO A 208 19.93 12.30 -21.31
C PRO A 208 19.59 13.23 -20.14
N VAL A 209 19.14 14.44 -20.45
CA VAL A 209 18.64 15.43 -19.51
C VAL A 209 17.17 15.70 -19.77
N ASP A 210 16.42 15.88 -18.69
CA ASP A 210 15.03 16.29 -18.74
C ASP A 210 14.95 17.76 -19.18
N PHE A 211 14.13 18.03 -20.21
CA PHE A 211 13.87 19.37 -20.69
C PHE A 211 12.57 19.89 -20.09
N ASN A 212 12.66 20.47 -18.90
CA ASN A 212 11.58 21.16 -18.19
C ASN A 212 10.22 20.41 -18.21
N SER A 213 10.21 19.08 -18.11
CA SER A 213 8.94 18.35 -18.01
C SER A 213 8.27 18.64 -16.67
N VAL A 214 6.94 18.57 -16.68
CA VAL A 214 6.11 18.75 -15.48
C VAL A 214 5.45 17.43 -15.18
N ILE A 215 5.58 16.97 -13.94
CA ILE A 215 4.99 15.71 -13.47
C ILE A 215 3.46 15.83 -13.51
N ASP A 216 2.81 14.90 -14.20
CA ASP A 216 1.36 14.82 -14.29
C ASP A 216 0.74 14.35 -12.98
N TYR A 217 1.19 13.20 -12.45
CA TYR A 217 0.61 12.60 -11.25
C TYR A 217 1.60 12.49 -10.10
N ARG A 218 1.14 12.91 -8.92
CA ARG A 218 1.84 12.76 -7.64
C ARG A 218 0.96 11.96 -6.70
N LEU A 219 1.23 10.66 -6.63
CA LEU A 219 0.43 9.70 -5.88
C LEU A 219 1.15 9.34 -4.58
N GLN A 220 0.54 9.64 -3.45
CA GLN A 220 1.06 9.24 -2.13
C GLN A 220 0.62 7.81 -1.83
N CYS A 221 1.54 6.96 -1.37
CA CYS A 221 1.18 5.61 -0.93
C CYS A 221 0.47 5.66 0.43
N VAL A 222 -0.71 5.04 0.50
CA VAL A 222 -1.57 5.02 1.70
C VAL A 222 -1.43 3.72 2.46
N GLY A 223 -1.33 2.60 1.74
CA GLY A 223 -1.22 1.28 2.33
C GLY A 223 -1.24 0.22 1.25
N PHE A 224 -0.62 -0.91 1.56
CA PHE A 224 -0.58 -2.08 0.69
C PHE A 224 -0.75 -3.34 1.54
N TRP A 225 -1.29 -4.41 0.95
CA TRP A 225 -1.41 -5.70 1.62
C TRP A 225 -1.59 -6.81 0.58
N GLN A 226 -1.27 -8.04 0.98
CA GLN A 226 -1.56 -9.23 0.19
C GLN A 226 -2.86 -9.88 0.65
N GLU A 227 -3.69 -10.29 -0.30
CA GLU A 227 -4.87 -11.11 -0.05
C GLU A 227 -5.13 -12.04 -1.23
N ASN A 228 -5.38 -13.32 -0.94
CA ASN A 228 -5.63 -14.35 -1.96
C ASN A 228 -4.54 -14.38 -3.05
N LEU A 229 -3.26 -14.25 -2.66
CA LEU A 229 -2.07 -14.18 -3.53
C LEU A 229 -1.95 -12.90 -4.39
N LEU A 230 -2.94 -12.02 -4.37
CA LEU A 230 -2.90 -10.73 -5.05
C LEU A 230 -2.40 -9.66 -4.10
N SER A 231 -1.58 -8.75 -4.62
CA SER A 231 -1.05 -7.63 -3.84
C SER A 231 -1.82 -6.36 -4.22
N TYR A 232 -2.38 -5.71 -3.22
CA TYR A 232 -3.19 -4.51 -3.36
C TYR A 232 -2.39 -3.32 -2.85
N LEU A 233 -2.50 -2.19 -3.53
CA LEU A 233 -1.93 -0.91 -3.17
C LEU A 233 -3.01 0.16 -3.31
N VAL A 234 -3.18 0.99 -2.29
CA VAL A 234 -4.03 2.18 -2.36
C VAL A 234 -3.14 3.41 -2.38
N THR A 235 -3.42 4.31 -3.31
CA THR A 235 -2.75 5.59 -3.45
C THR A 235 -3.71 6.75 -3.26
N HIS A 236 -3.19 7.86 -2.73
CA HIS A 236 -3.89 9.12 -2.55
C HIS A 236 -3.34 10.17 -3.52
N ASP A 237 -4.23 10.78 -4.29
CA ASP A 237 -3.95 11.89 -5.17
C ASP A 237 -4.71 13.13 -4.66
N PRO A 238 -4.02 14.11 -4.05
CA PRO A 238 -4.67 15.31 -3.53
C PRO A 238 -5.23 16.22 -4.63
N SER A 239 -4.78 16.06 -5.89
CA SER A 239 -5.20 16.90 -7.01
C SER A 239 -6.41 16.36 -7.78
N ASP A 240 -6.80 15.10 -7.55
CA ASP A 240 -7.99 14.51 -8.17
C ASP A 240 -9.26 14.99 -7.45
N SER A 241 -10.13 15.68 -8.19
CA SER A 241 -11.39 16.23 -7.66
C SER A 241 -12.51 15.19 -7.59
N VAL A 242 -12.45 14.11 -8.37
CA VAL A 242 -13.51 13.11 -8.46
C VAL A 242 -13.34 12.07 -7.36
N SER A 243 -12.16 11.47 -7.30
CA SER A 243 -11.83 10.53 -6.23
C SER A 243 -10.36 10.64 -5.90
N ARG A 244 -10.08 11.15 -4.70
CA ARG A 244 -8.71 11.30 -4.19
C ARG A 244 -7.99 9.97 -3.98
N PHE A 245 -8.69 8.84 -4.02
CA PHE A 245 -8.12 7.52 -3.81
C PHE A 245 -8.24 6.66 -5.06
N ARG A 246 -7.17 5.91 -5.34
CA ARG A 246 -7.12 4.89 -6.40
C ARG A 246 -6.57 3.60 -5.83
N CYS A 247 -7.17 2.48 -6.22
CA CYS A 247 -6.66 1.16 -5.87
C CYS A 247 -5.95 0.53 -7.06
N TRP A 248 -4.87 -0.17 -6.76
CA TRP A 248 -3.99 -0.82 -7.71
C TRP A 248 -3.79 -2.27 -7.29
N VAL A 249 -3.90 -3.19 -8.24
CA VAL A 249 -3.45 -4.57 -8.06
C VAL A 249 -2.11 -4.70 -8.75
N TYR A 250 -1.06 -5.05 -8.02
CA TYR A 250 0.30 -5.09 -8.54
C TYR A 250 0.95 -6.45 -8.35
N GLN A 251 1.80 -6.83 -9.29
CA GLN A 251 2.59 -8.05 -9.22
C GLN A 251 3.90 -7.91 -10.00
N ARG A 252 4.98 -8.43 -9.43
CA ARG A 252 6.25 -8.59 -10.15
C ARG A 252 6.13 -9.76 -11.12
N VAL A 253 6.37 -9.51 -12.40
CA VAL A 253 6.29 -10.51 -13.48
C VAL A 253 7.68 -11.10 -13.78
N SER A 254 8.70 -10.25 -13.75
CA SER A 254 10.10 -10.64 -13.96
C SER A 254 11.01 -9.83 -13.04
N ASP A 255 12.32 -10.04 -13.13
CA ASP A 255 13.25 -9.28 -12.30
C ASP A 255 13.22 -7.78 -12.58
N THR A 256 12.87 -7.38 -13.80
CA THR A 256 12.87 -6.00 -14.28
C THR A 256 11.48 -5.47 -14.62
N GLN A 257 10.43 -6.29 -14.48
CA GLN A 257 9.07 -5.90 -14.86
C GLN A 257 8.06 -6.08 -13.74
N ILE A 258 7.24 -5.05 -13.55
CA ILE A 258 6.13 -5.02 -12.62
C ILE A 258 4.88 -4.65 -13.41
N ARG A 259 3.78 -5.35 -13.17
CA ARG A 259 2.50 -5.02 -13.77
C ARG A 259 1.55 -4.49 -12.72
N LEU A 260 0.81 -3.46 -13.07
CA LEU A 260 -0.22 -2.85 -12.22
C LEU A 260 -1.53 -2.77 -12.98
N SER A 261 -2.63 -2.97 -12.28
CA SER A 261 -3.97 -2.71 -12.77
C SER A 261 -4.64 -1.69 -11.86
N GLN A 262 -5.09 -0.58 -12.43
CA GLN A 262 -5.85 0.45 -11.73
C GLN A 262 -7.33 0.09 -11.70
N SER A 263 -7.97 0.26 -10.54
CA SER A 263 -9.42 0.12 -10.41
C SER A 263 -10.17 1.36 -10.90
N VAL A 264 -11.43 1.18 -11.31
CA VAL A 264 -12.32 2.30 -11.70
C VAL A 264 -12.59 3.25 -10.52
N GLY A 265 -12.62 2.74 -9.29
CA GLY A 265 -12.90 3.50 -8.07
C GLY A 265 -11.75 3.53 -7.06
N ALA A 266 -12.07 3.96 -5.84
CA ALA A 266 -11.12 4.01 -4.71
C ALA A 266 -10.79 2.63 -4.12
N ALA A 267 -11.67 1.64 -4.32
CA ALA A 267 -11.47 0.27 -3.87
C ALA A 267 -11.29 -0.66 -5.08
N CYS A 268 -10.46 -1.67 -4.92
CA CYS A 268 -10.21 -2.65 -5.97
C CYS A 268 -11.44 -3.53 -6.22
N GLY A 269 -11.61 -3.94 -7.48
CA GLY A 269 -12.64 -4.87 -7.88
C GLY A 269 -12.43 -6.26 -7.30
N LEU A 270 -13.53 -7.03 -7.19
CA LEU A 270 -13.47 -8.42 -6.74
C LEU A 270 -12.75 -9.34 -7.72
N ARG A 271 -13.03 -9.15 -9.01
CA ARG A 271 -12.49 -9.96 -10.11
C ARG A 271 -11.25 -9.33 -10.75
N GLN A 272 -10.81 -8.21 -10.21
CA GLN A 272 -9.68 -7.46 -10.73
C GLN A 272 -8.38 -8.20 -10.42
N THR A 273 -7.53 -8.37 -11.43
CA THR A 273 -6.19 -8.94 -11.32
C THR A 273 -5.15 -7.93 -11.78
N PHE A 274 -3.86 -8.23 -11.60
CA PHE A 274 -2.76 -7.39 -12.11
C PHE A 274 -2.75 -7.26 -13.65
N MET A 275 -3.44 -8.16 -14.38
CA MET A 275 -3.56 -8.14 -15.84
C MET A 275 -4.79 -7.37 -16.32
N SER A 276 -5.76 -7.11 -15.43
CA SER A 276 -7.06 -6.56 -15.80
C SER A 276 -6.93 -5.13 -16.31
N SER A 277 -7.55 -4.84 -17.46
CA SER A 277 -7.49 -3.54 -18.12
C SER A 277 -8.87 -2.97 -18.50
N ASN A 278 -9.94 -3.76 -18.35
CA ASN A 278 -11.28 -3.43 -18.78
C ASN A 278 -12.25 -3.21 -17.60
N PHE A 279 -13.25 -2.35 -17.82
CA PHE A 279 -14.27 -2.02 -16.82
C PHE A 279 -15.13 -3.22 -16.41
N THR A 280 -15.28 -4.21 -17.31
CA THR A 280 -15.98 -5.47 -17.04
C THR A 280 -15.33 -6.28 -15.91
N GLU A 281 -14.02 -6.13 -15.76
CA GLU A 281 -13.22 -6.72 -14.69
C GLU A 281 -13.00 -5.74 -13.53
N SER A 282 -13.72 -4.61 -13.53
CA SER A 282 -13.58 -3.51 -12.57
C SER A 282 -12.21 -2.79 -12.61
N ALA A 283 -11.51 -2.87 -13.74
CA ALA A 283 -10.26 -2.13 -14.00
C ALA A 283 -10.48 -0.97 -14.99
N SER A 284 -9.68 0.09 -14.88
CA SER A 284 -9.66 1.23 -15.82
C SER A 284 -8.51 1.13 -16.82
N VAL A 285 -7.31 0.84 -16.31
CA VAL A 285 -6.06 0.77 -17.07
C VAL A 285 -5.10 -0.23 -16.43
N ALA A 286 -4.37 -0.97 -17.26
CA ALA A 286 -3.23 -1.77 -16.86
C ALA A 286 -1.93 -1.08 -17.31
N LEU A 287 -0.94 -1.05 -16.42
CA LEU A 287 0.39 -0.53 -16.66
C LEU A 287 1.39 -1.67 -16.65
N THR A 288 2.17 -1.78 -17.71
CA THR A 288 3.34 -2.67 -17.77
C THR A 288 4.58 -1.83 -17.54
N LEU A 289 5.16 -1.92 -16.34
CA LEU A 289 6.38 -1.21 -15.96
C LEU A 289 7.59 -2.05 -16.36
N THR A 290 8.54 -1.42 -17.06
CA THR A 290 9.85 -1.97 -17.37
C THR A 290 10.91 -1.09 -16.72
N LEU A 291 11.77 -1.71 -15.92
CA LEU A 291 12.84 -1.04 -15.21
C LEU A 291 13.76 -0.31 -16.21
N ASN A 292 14.07 0.94 -15.88
CA ASN A 292 14.93 1.81 -16.65
C ASN A 292 16.08 2.29 -15.76
N GLU A 293 17.01 1.38 -15.46
CA GLU A 293 18.23 1.70 -14.71
C GLU A 293 19.21 2.49 -15.59
N ARG A 294 19.72 3.60 -15.05
CA ARG A 294 20.79 4.39 -15.65
C ARG A 294 22.00 4.35 -14.74
N LEU A 295 23.19 4.36 -15.32
CA LEU A 295 24.49 4.22 -14.62
C LEU A 295 24.71 5.22 -13.47
N TYR A 296 23.94 6.33 -13.42
CA TYR A 296 24.06 7.40 -12.43
C TYR A 296 22.76 7.75 -11.70
N ASP A 297 21.68 6.98 -11.89
CA ASP A 297 20.41 7.26 -11.20
C ASP A 297 20.45 6.73 -9.76
N TYR A 298 20.23 7.63 -8.80
CA TYR A 298 19.99 7.29 -7.39
C TYR A 298 18.55 6.84 -7.19
N CYS A 299 18.19 5.69 -7.74
CA CYS A 299 16.85 5.12 -7.59
C CYS A 299 16.87 3.59 -7.63
N PRO A 300 17.26 2.93 -6.51
CA PRO A 300 17.38 1.49 -6.47
C PRO A 300 16.01 0.82 -6.61
N MET A 301 16.00 -0.31 -7.30
CA MET A 301 14.81 -1.14 -7.39
C MET A 301 14.46 -1.73 -6.01
N PHE A 302 13.17 -1.71 -5.69
CA PHE A 302 12.63 -2.32 -4.48
C PHE A 302 11.31 -3.02 -4.79
N TYR A 303 11.01 -4.11 -4.09
CA TYR A 303 9.74 -4.81 -4.23
C TYR A 303 9.35 -5.55 -2.93
N ASP A 304 8.12 -5.37 -2.51
CA ASP A 304 7.44 -6.01 -1.40
C ASP A 304 6.04 -6.43 -1.89
N ASN A 305 5.61 -7.64 -1.56
CA ASN A 305 4.30 -8.17 -1.95
C ASN A 305 3.19 -7.87 -0.92
N GLY A 306 3.53 -7.27 0.23
CA GLY A 306 2.56 -6.93 1.27
C GLY A 306 2.08 -8.11 2.10
N LYS A 307 2.82 -9.23 2.14
CA LYS A 307 2.46 -10.38 2.99
C LYS A 307 2.47 -10.02 4.48
N ASN A 308 3.42 -9.18 4.90
CA ASN A 308 3.45 -8.62 6.24
C ASN A 308 3.53 -7.07 6.20
N PRO A 309 2.39 -6.38 6.17
CA PRO A 309 2.33 -4.92 6.04
C PRO A 309 2.80 -4.15 7.28
N TRP A 310 2.99 -4.85 8.41
CA TRP A 310 3.42 -4.26 9.69
C TRP A 310 4.90 -4.44 9.96
N GLN A 311 5.62 -5.11 9.05
CA GLN A 311 7.05 -5.27 9.20
C GLN A 311 7.73 -3.93 8.96
N GLU A 312 8.39 -3.40 9.98
CA GLU A 312 9.30 -2.27 9.80
C GLU A 312 10.43 -2.72 8.86
N GLN A 313 10.50 -2.10 7.69
CA GLN A 313 11.58 -2.37 6.75
C GLN A 313 12.84 -1.71 7.28
N ASP A 314 13.73 -2.52 7.87
CA ASP A 314 15.07 -2.09 8.25
C ASP A 314 15.79 -1.51 7.03
N ARG A 315 16.04 -0.20 7.07
CA ARG A 315 16.88 0.51 6.08
C ARG A 315 18.37 0.28 6.36
N ALA A 316 18.73 -0.84 6.98
CA ALA A 316 20.11 -1.15 7.30
C ALA A 316 20.85 -1.47 5.99
N LEU A 317 21.70 -0.54 5.56
CA LEU A 317 22.62 -0.76 4.46
C LEU A 317 23.56 -1.91 4.87
N THR A 318 23.34 -3.10 4.31
CA THR A 318 24.17 -4.26 4.62
C THR A 318 25.47 -4.10 3.85
N ILE A 319 26.45 -3.46 4.48
CA ILE A 319 27.81 -3.35 3.93
C ILE A 319 28.46 -4.72 4.10
N PHE A 320 28.54 -5.48 3.01
CA PHE A 320 29.35 -6.69 3.00
C PHE A 320 30.81 -6.29 3.17
N THR A 321 31.37 -6.58 4.33
CA THR A 321 32.81 -6.46 4.57
C THR A 321 33.44 -7.78 4.17
N PHE A 322 34.13 -7.78 3.04
CA PHE A 322 34.97 -8.90 2.66
C PHE A 322 36.25 -8.79 3.50
N THR A 323 36.38 -9.62 4.52
CA THR A 323 37.67 -9.79 5.19
C THR A 323 38.61 -10.48 4.21
N ASP A 324 39.67 -9.79 3.79
CA ASP A 324 40.78 -10.41 3.09
C ASP A 324 41.23 -11.64 3.89
N CYS A 325 41.13 -12.80 3.27
CA CYS A 325 41.60 -14.04 3.85
C CYS A 325 43.12 -13.91 3.99
N ALA A 326 43.59 -13.54 5.18
CA ALA A 326 45.00 -13.46 5.49
C ALA A 326 45.57 -14.89 5.42
N CYS A 327 46.18 -15.24 4.28
CA CYS A 327 47.03 -16.41 4.19
C CYS A 327 48.07 -16.31 5.32
N PRO A 328 48.17 -17.29 6.24
CA PRO A 328 49.23 -17.30 7.23
C PRO A 328 50.55 -17.58 6.50
N SER A 329 51.27 -16.52 6.14
CA SER A 329 52.65 -16.58 5.69
C SER A 329 53.55 -16.86 6.89
N SER A 330 53.55 -18.11 7.38
CA SER A 330 54.54 -18.58 8.35
C SER A 330 54.99 -20.01 8.08
N PHE A 331 55.65 -20.23 6.93
CA PHE A 331 56.55 -21.37 6.76
C PHE A 331 57.84 -20.90 6.07
N ALA A 332 58.57 -20.02 6.76
CA ALA A 332 59.98 -19.83 6.47
C ALA A 332 60.76 -19.74 7.78
N SER A 333 61.63 -20.72 7.97
CA SER A 333 62.77 -20.72 8.87
C SER A 333 62.50 -21.01 10.35
N LYS A 334 62.46 -22.31 10.70
CA LYS A 334 63.32 -22.87 11.77
C LYS A 334 63.76 -24.28 11.40
N VAL A 335 64.96 -24.36 10.80
CA VAL A 335 65.77 -25.57 10.77
C VAL A 335 66.29 -25.80 12.19
N ILE A 336 65.86 -26.87 12.87
CA ILE A 336 66.64 -27.54 13.91
C ILE A 336 66.46 -29.05 13.75
N LEU A 337 67.53 -29.68 13.27
CA LEU A 337 67.94 -31.08 13.44
C LEU A 337 67.18 -31.88 14.50
N LEU A 338 66.64 -33.05 14.12
CA LEU A 338 66.80 -34.32 14.86
C LEU A 338 66.19 -35.52 14.11
N VAL A 339 67.07 -36.50 13.83
CA VAL A 339 66.84 -37.95 13.63
C VAL A 339 66.36 -38.46 12.25
N PRO A 340 67.21 -39.27 11.55
CA PRO A 340 66.80 -40.16 10.49
C PRO A 340 66.67 -41.59 11.03
N VAL A 341 65.49 -42.05 11.43
CA VAL A 341 65.23 -43.50 11.61
C VAL A 341 63.75 -43.78 11.34
N LEU A 342 63.39 -43.95 10.07
CA LEU A 342 62.19 -44.69 9.65
C LEU A 342 62.46 -45.27 8.24
N VAL A 343 63.55 -46.04 8.15
CA VAL A 343 63.57 -47.20 7.25
C VAL A 343 63.09 -48.35 8.12
N LEU A 344 61.98 -48.96 7.72
CA LEU A 344 61.46 -50.30 8.07
C LEU A 344 59.95 -50.23 8.38
N PHE A 345 59.20 -51.08 7.68
CA PHE A 345 57.74 -51.31 7.75
C PHE A 345 56.92 -50.20 7.07
N GLY A 346 56.57 -50.26 5.79
CA GLY A 346 56.21 -51.45 5.02
C GLY A 346 54.71 -51.73 5.17
N ARG A 347 53.94 -51.18 4.23
CA ARG A 347 52.69 -51.72 3.65
C ARG A 347 51.63 -52.28 4.62
N CYS A 348 50.63 -51.47 4.92
CA CYS A 348 49.24 -51.84 5.21
C CYS A 348 48.50 -50.49 5.36
N VAL A 349 47.41 -50.14 4.69
CA VAL A 349 46.33 -50.89 4.07
C VAL A 349 45.77 -50.00 2.93
N ILE A 350 45.76 -50.54 1.71
CA ILE A 350 44.90 -50.09 0.61
C ILE A 350 43.62 -50.91 0.74
N TYR A 351 42.48 -50.28 1.01
CA TYR A 351 41.09 -50.79 0.89
C TYR A 351 40.23 -49.71 1.59
N LEU A 352 39.26 -48.99 1.02
CA LEU A 352 38.52 -49.04 -0.23
C LEU A 352 38.30 -47.60 -0.72
N ILE A 353 38.53 -47.36 -2.00
CA ILE A 353 37.82 -46.33 -2.77
C ILE A 353 36.66 -47.07 -3.43
N SER A 354 35.43 -46.85 -2.96
CA SER A 354 34.22 -46.91 -3.76
C SER A 354 32.99 -46.73 -2.86
N THR A 355 32.13 -45.80 -3.29
CA THR A 355 30.71 -45.58 -2.92
C THR A 355 30.40 -44.51 -1.88
N LEU A 356 29.41 -43.67 -2.26
CA LEU A 356 28.79 -42.51 -1.58
C LEU A 356 29.57 -41.21 -1.82
N GLU A 357 29.27 -40.31 -2.78
CA GLU A 357 27.98 -39.84 -3.32
C GLU A 357 26.89 -39.70 -2.26
N HIS A 358 27.03 -38.70 -1.39
CA HIS A 358 25.98 -37.80 -0.91
C HIS A 358 26.56 -36.91 0.20
N GLY A 359 26.33 -35.59 0.12
CA GLY A 359 26.43 -34.69 1.27
C GLY A 359 27.36 -33.50 1.08
N ASP A 360 26.72 -32.33 0.94
CA ASP A 360 27.06 -31.08 1.62
C ASP A 360 28.37 -30.35 1.27
N GLU A 361 28.22 -29.27 0.51
CA GLU A 361 29.13 -28.12 0.54
C GLU A 361 28.26 -26.84 0.52
N LEU A 362 28.03 -26.26 1.70
CA LEU A 362 28.78 -25.14 2.31
C LEU A 362 28.22 -23.79 1.84
N THR A 363 27.31 -23.18 2.61
CA THR A 363 27.64 -22.07 3.53
C THR A 363 29.06 -21.51 3.37
N CYS A 364 29.14 -20.37 2.69
CA CYS A 364 30.01 -19.25 3.03
C CYS A 364 29.14 -17.99 3.08
#